data_AF-A0A2D6CTS6-F1
#
_entry.id   AF-A0A2D6CTS6-F1
#
_cell.length_a   1.000
_cell.length_b   1.000
_cell.length_c   1.000
_cell.angle_alpha   90.00
_cell.angle_beta   90.00
_cell.angle_gamma   90.00
#
_symmetry.space_group_name_H-M   'P 1'
#
loop_
_entity.id
_entity.type
_entity.pdbx_description
1 polymer ?
#
loop_
_entity_poly.entity_id
_entity_poly.type
_entity_poly.pdbx_seq_one_letter_code
_entity_poly.pdbx_strand_id
1 'polypeptide(L)'
;QAGDLLAELENAELVHLVAQARGRLDDALARAETAAADAKITALDRATSVSESELDYRSADIEVDITRHEGVRIVENDQAKNMAFSQTDVERSQSNLDRSLNWLKQAELRHEATQARGALIALSLAKTDRERERIEELQSKSFASTSAVEAAQLAYANAKSRSEEHEKDLAGRAADVRAASDQVASSRRVLAIWEEALGHGFTSFDGMSDSREAMVTRSEHSMARTGVRLEASREGLTLEAEKSGHIVGAAAAAVRAAEAALHAAEQQMAWLRIVAPSAGVITGLNIAAGELVRSGKTALDPGRPLLTVAGGDGRVAHARVDAARLGLVVPDASVRVIPSGDRGSAVSGKVVAVAESEDDAGTYVVTVALRSGVDSAPLGSVVQIEFP
;
A
#
# COMPACT_ATOMS: atom_id res chain seq x y z
N GLN A 1 21.34 59.26 -32.24
CA GLN A 1 22.22 58.70 -31.19
C GLN A 1 22.17 57.17 -31.28
N ALA A 2 23.14 56.48 -30.67
CA ALA A 2 23.08 55.01 -30.62
C ALA A 2 21.82 54.57 -29.86
N GLY A 3 21.09 53.60 -30.40
CA GLY A 3 19.82 53.12 -29.84
C GLY A 3 18.57 53.93 -30.23
N ASP A 4 18.70 55.04 -30.96
CA ASP A 4 17.55 55.80 -31.44
C ASP A 4 16.74 54.96 -32.45
N LEU A 5 15.41 55.05 -32.38
CA LEU A 5 14.51 54.41 -33.34
C LEU A 5 14.66 55.08 -34.72
N LEU A 6 15.04 54.29 -35.72
CA LEU A 6 15.23 54.75 -37.10
C LEU A 6 14.04 54.42 -37.99
N ALA A 7 13.47 53.23 -37.83
CA ALA A 7 12.29 52.80 -38.54
C ALA A 7 11.47 51.80 -37.70
N GLU A 8 10.17 51.82 -37.91
CA GLU A 8 9.23 50.87 -37.34
C GLU A 8 8.50 50.17 -38.48
N LEU A 9 8.47 48.85 -38.41
CA LEU A 9 7.82 47.99 -39.39
C LEU A 9 6.50 47.50 -38.79
N GLU A 10 5.41 47.62 -39.55
CA GLU A 10 4.13 47.06 -39.14
C GLU A 10 3.98 45.64 -39.67
N ASN A 11 3.71 44.70 -38.78
CA ASN A 11 3.38 43.33 -39.16
C ASN A 11 2.32 42.76 -38.20
N ALA A 12 1.06 42.81 -38.63
CA ALA A 12 -0.06 42.28 -37.87
C ALA A 12 0.05 40.77 -37.61
N GLU A 13 0.66 40.00 -38.52
CA GLU A 13 0.86 38.56 -38.34
C GLU A 13 1.80 38.26 -37.17
N LEU A 14 2.86 39.05 -36.97
CA LEU A 14 3.77 38.89 -35.83
C LEU A 14 3.12 39.30 -34.50
N VAL A 15 2.29 40.35 -34.50
CA VAL A 15 1.49 40.71 -33.32
C VAL A 15 0.53 39.56 -32.96
N HIS A 16 -0.13 38.97 -33.95
CA HIS A 16 -0.98 37.79 -33.75
C HIS A 16 -0.17 36.57 -33.32
N LEU A 17 1.04 36.38 -33.83
CA LEU A 17 1.92 35.27 -33.43
C LEU A 17 2.32 35.36 -31.95
N VAL A 18 2.70 36.55 -31.47
CA VAL A 18 2.99 36.79 -30.04
C VAL A 18 1.74 36.54 -29.20
N ALA A 19 0.59 37.06 -29.61
CA ALA A 19 -0.67 36.83 -28.89
C ALA A 19 -1.04 35.33 -28.83
N GLN A 20 -0.86 34.60 -29.94
CA GLN A 20 -1.06 33.14 -29.98
C GLN A 20 -0.05 32.40 -29.10
N ALA A 21 1.23 32.82 -29.09
CA ALA A 21 2.25 32.19 -28.26
C ALA A 21 2.00 32.43 -26.76
N ARG A 22 1.51 33.63 -26.38
CA ARG A 22 1.06 33.92 -25.01
C ARG A 22 -0.14 33.06 -24.63
N GLY A 23 -1.16 32.97 -25.47
CA GLY A 23 -2.30 32.09 -25.23
C GLY A 23 -1.89 30.62 -25.06
N ARG A 24 -0.93 30.13 -25.86
CA ARG A 24 -0.38 28.76 -25.70
C ARG A 24 0.38 28.59 -24.38
N LEU A 25 1.10 29.61 -23.92
CA LEU A 25 1.77 29.58 -22.62
C LEU A 25 0.76 29.54 -21.47
N ASP A 26 -0.25 30.40 -21.52
CA ASP A 26 -1.32 30.44 -20.51
C ASP A 26 -2.07 29.08 -20.46
N ASP A 27 -2.40 28.52 -21.62
CA ASP A 27 -3.00 27.18 -21.72
C ASP A 27 -2.07 26.08 -21.15
N ALA A 28 -0.76 26.16 -21.42
CA ALA A 28 0.21 25.19 -20.91
C ALA A 28 0.38 25.29 -19.40
N LEU A 29 0.39 26.51 -18.84
CA LEU A 29 0.44 26.77 -17.40
C LEU A 29 -0.81 26.22 -16.70
N ALA A 30 -1.99 26.51 -17.24
CA ALA A 30 -3.26 25.98 -16.71
C ALA A 30 -3.27 24.44 -16.71
N ARG A 31 -2.80 23.80 -17.79
CA ARG A 31 -2.69 22.33 -17.87
C ARG A 31 -1.68 21.75 -16.88
N ALA A 32 -0.58 22.46 -16.63
CA ALA A 32 0.41 22.04 -15.64
C ALA A 32 -0.14 22.13 -14.22
N GLU A 33 -0.92 23.17 -13.92
CA GLU A 33 -1.59 23.32 -12.63
C GLU A 33 -2.64 22.23 -12.41
N THR A 34 -3.50 21.94 -13.41
CA THR A 34 -4.48 20.85 -13.32
C THR A 34 -3.79 19.50 -13.16
N ALA A 35 -2.73 19.23 -13.93
CA ALA A 35 -1.97 17.98 -13.81
C ALA A 35 -1.34 17.81 -12.41
N ALA A 36 -0.84 18.89 -11.81
CA ALA A 36 -0.30 18.86 -10.45
C ALA A 36 -1.39 18.64 -9.39
N ALA A 37 -2.54 19.29 -9.55
CA ALA A 37 -3.69 19.10 -8.66
C ALA A 37 -4.23 17.66 -8.74
N ASP A 38 -4.41 17.13 -9.94
CA ASP A 38 -4.88 15.76 -10.18
C ASP A 38 -3.90 14.73 -9.60
N ALA A 39 -2.58 14.93 -9.80
CA ALA A 39 -1.55 14.09 -9.21
C ALA A 39 -1.63 14.08 -7.67
N LYS A 40 -1.89 15.24 -7.05
CA LYS A 40 -2.02 15.37 -5.59
C LYS A 40 -3.28 14.67 -5.06
N ILE A 41 -4.42 14.85 -5.71
CA ILE A 41 -5.69 14.19 -5.34
C ILE A 41 -5.51 12.68 -5.43
N THR A 42 -4.99 12.21 -6.57
CA THR A 42 -4.74 10.78 -6.81
C THR A 42 -3.80 10.19 -5.75
N ALA A 43 -2.74 10.91 -5.37
CA ALA A 43 -1.83 10.47 -4.31
C ALA A 43 -2.51 10.35 -2.94
N LEU A 44 -3.39 11.31 -2.59
CA LEU A 44 -4.15 11.29 -1.33
C LEU A 44 -5.16 10.14 -1.30
N ASP A 45 -5.87 9.89 -2.40
CA ASP A 45 -6.82 8.78 -2.51
C ASP A 45 -6.10 7.43 -2.35
N ARG A 46 -4.95 7.26 -3.01
CA ARG A 46 -4.12 6.05 -2.87
C ARG A 46 -3.57 5.87 -1.45
N ALA A 47 -3.09 6.95 -0.83
CA ALA A 47 -2.60 6.89 0.55
C ALA A 47 -3.71 6.51 1.54
N THR A 48 -4.93 7.02 1.32
CA THR A 48 -6.11 6.65 2.11
C THR A 48 -6.45 5.17 1.92
N SER A 49 -6.44 4.67 0.68
CA SER A 49 -6.68 3.25 0.39
C SER A 49 -5.64 2.31 1.02
N VAL A 50 -4.37 2.72 1.09
CA VAL A 50 -3.33 1.99 1.84
C VAL A 50 -3.66 1.99 3.33
N SER A 51 -4.01 3.13 3.91
CA SER A 51 -4.39 3.23 5.33
C SER A 51 -5.58 2.34 5.68
N GLU A 52 -6.62 2.30 4.84
CA GLU A 52 -7.76 1.39 5.01
C GLU A 52 -7.32 -0.08 4.95
N SER A 53 -6.45 -0.42 4.01
CA SER A 53 -5.91 -1.79 3.88
C SER A 53 -5.05 -2.18 5.10
N GLU A 54 -4.33 -1.23 5.71
CA GLU A 54 -3.58 -1.47 6.95
C GLU A 54 -4.50 -1.72 8.14
N LEU A 55 -5.61 -0.99 8.24
CA LEU A 55 -6.63 -1.22 9.27
C LEU A 55 -7.31 -2.58 9.10
N ASP A 56 -7.64 -2.97 7.86
CA ASP A 56 -8.18 -4.30 7.55
C ASP A 56 -7.20 -5.41 7.95
N TYR A 57 -5.91 -5.24 7.64
CA TYR A 57 -4.86 -6.19 8.03
C TYR A 57 -4.74 -6.31 9.56
N ARG A 58 -4.66 -5.17 10.27
CA ARG A 58 -4.59 -5.16 11.73
C ARG A 58 -5.82 -5.77 12.39
N SER A 59 -7.00 -5.54 11.83
CA SER A 59 -8.24 -6.12 12.34
C SER A 59 -8.23 -7.64 12.20
N ALA A 60 -7.74 -8.17 11.06
CA ALA A 60 -7.60 -9.60 10.83
C ALA A 60 -6.54 -10.24 11.74
N ASP A 61 -5.42 -9.55 12.00
CA ASP A 61 -4.39 -9.98 12.96
C ASP A 61 -4.95 -10.09 14.39
N ILE A 62 -5.69 -9.07 14.84
CA ILE A 62 -6.40 -9.10 16.13
C ILE A 62 -7.42 -10.25 16.18
N GLU A 63 -8.15 -10.51 15.09
CA GLU A 63 -9.12 -11.61 15.01
C GLU A 63 -8.45 -12.99 15.14
N VAL A 64 -7.26 -13.18 14.55
CA VAL A 64 -6.46 -14.40 14.74
C VAL A 64 -6.11 -14.57 16.22
N ASP A 65 -5.63 -13.51 16.88
CA ASP A 65 -5.25 -13.57 18.29
C ASP A 65 -6.44 -13.83 19.21
N ILE A 66 -7.58 -13.16 18.97
CA ILE A 66 -8.84 -13.43 19.69
C ILE A 66 -9.25 -14.89 19.47
N THR A 67 -9.24 -15.39 18.23
CA THR A 67 -9.63 -16.77 17.92
C THR A 67 -8.74 -17.78 18.65
N ARG A 68 -7.43 -17.52 18.70
CA ARG A 68 -6.46 -18.36 19.43
C ARG A 68 -6.77 -18.38 20.93
N HIS A 69 -6.99 -17.21 21.53
CA HIS A 69 -7.25 -17.09 22.97
C HIS A 69 -8.62 -17.61 23.40
N GLU A 70 -9.69 -17.19 22.71
CA GLU A 70 -11.06 -17.62 22.97
C GLU A 70 -11.17 -19.15 22.80
N GLY A 71 -10.54 -19.70 21.76
CA GLY A 71 -10.49 -21.13 21.52
C GLY A 71 -9.84 -21.91 22.66
N VAL A 72 -8.72 -21.42 23.20
CA VAL A 72 -8.08 -22.05 24.38
C VAL A 72 -9.02 -21.98 25.59
N ARG A 73 -9.59 -20.81 25.85
CA ARG A 73 -10.43 -20.58 27.03
C ARG A 73 -11.68 -21.47 27.03
N ILE A 74 -12.34 -21.64 25.89
CA ILE A 74 -13.52 -22.50 25.76
C ILE A 74 -13.13 -23.96 25.99
N VAL A 75 -12.10 -24.43 25.27
CA VAL A 75 -11.66 -25.83 25.33
C VAL A 75 -11.19 -26.21 26.74
N GLU A 76 -10.34 -25.40 27.37
CA GLU A 76 -9.82 -25.69 28.71
C GLU A 76 -10.93 -25.66 29.78
N ASN A 77 -11.85 -24.71 29.70
CA ASN A 77 -12.92 -24.55 30.69
C ASN A 77 -13.96 -25.67 30.59
N ASP A 78 -14.35 -26.04 29.36
CA ASP A 78 -15.29 -27.15 29.13
C ASP A 78 -14.65 -28.49 29.46
N GLN A 79 -13.37 -28.68 29.11
CA GLN A 79 -12.61 -29.87 29.48
C GLN A 79 -12.54 -30.03 31.00
N ALA A 80 -12.07 -28.99 31.69
CA ALA A 80 -11.85 -29.05 33.14
C ALA A 80 -13.16 -29.28 33.91
N LYS A 81 -14.27 -28.66 33.49
CA LYS A 81 -15.55 -28.83 34.18
C LYS A 81 -16.21 -30.16 33.87
N ASN A 82 -16.48 -30.43 32.59
CA ASN A 82 -17.31 -31.58 32.22
C ASN A 82 -16.60 -32.90 32.53
N MET A 83 -15.28 -33.01 32.25
CA MET A 83 -14.55 -34.23 32.56
C MET A 83 -14.41 -34.46 34.06
N ALA A 84 -14.19 -33.41 34.87
CA ALA A 84 -14.08 -33.58 36.32
C ALA A 84 -15.39 -34.05 36.95
N PHE A 85 -16.55 -33.53 36.49
CA PHE A 85 -17.85 -34.02 36.94
C PHE A 85 -18.07 -35.48 36.55
N SER A 86 -17.84 -35.84 35.28
CA SER A 86 -18.01 -37.22 34.83
C SER A 86 -17.07 -38.21 35.53
N GLN A 87 -15.81 -37.83 35.78
CA GLN A 87 -14.89 -38.63 36.57
C GLN A 87 -15.40 -38.85 38.00
N THR A 88 -15.88 -37.79 38.65
CA THR A 88 -16.45 -37.87 40.00
C THR A 88 -17.67 -38.80 40.05
N ASP A 89 -18.53 -38.77 39.03
CA ASP A 89 -19.71 -39.63 38.94
C ASP A 89 -19.37 -41.10 38.68
N VAL A 90 -18.32 -41.37 37.88
CA VAL A 90 -17.76 -42.72 37.69
C VAL A 90 -17.23 -43.25 39.03
N GLU A 91 -16.39 -42.48 39.74
CA GLU A 91 -15.84 -42.90 41.04
C GLU A 91 -16.95 -43.16 42.07
N ARG A 92 -17.95 -42.28 42.14
CA ARG A 92 -19.10 -42.45 43.02
C ARG A 92 -19.90 -43.71 42.66
N SER A 93 -20.08 -44.00 41.38
CA SER A 93 -20.79 -45.18 40.89
C SER A 93 -20.02 -46.46 41.14
N GLN A 94 -18.69 -46.44 41.03
CA GLN A 94 -17.82 -47.55 41.44
C GLN A 94 -17.96 -47.83 42.93
N SER A 95 -17.91 -46.81 43.78
CA SER A 95 -18.14 -46.98 45.23
C SER A 95 -19.53 -47.54 45.55
N ASN A 96 -20.57 -47.16 44.80
CA ASN A 96 -21.91 -47.74 44.91
C ASN A 96 -21.94 -49.23 44.50
N LEU A 97 -21.23 -49.58 43.43
CA LEU A 97 -21.08 -50.96 42.98
C LEU A 97 -20.37 -51.81 44.04
N ASP A 98 -19.29 -51.32 44.63
CA ASP A 98 -18.57 -52.03 45.68
C ASP A 98 -19.44 -52.26 46.92
N ARG A 99 -20.27 -51.28 47.29
CA ARG A 99 -21.25 -51.45 48.39
C ARG A 99 -22.30 -52.50 48.05
N SER A 100 -22.83 -52.52 46.82
CA SER A 100 -23.82 -53.53 46.41
C SER A 100 -23.22 -54.94 46.31
N LEU A 101 -21.98 -55.08 45.82
CA LEU A 101 -21.25 -56.34 45.81
C LEU A 101 -21.02 -56.88 47.22
N ASN A 102 -20.61 -56.01 48.16
CA ASN A 102 -20.47 -56.41 49.56
C ASN A 102 -21.80 -56.82 50.19
N TRP A 103 -22.90 -56.14 49.86
CA TRP A 103 -24.23 -56.51 50.32
C TRP A 103 -24.67 -57.86 49.78
N LEU A 104 -24.47 -58.13 48.48
CA LEU A 104 -24.72 -59.45 47.87
C LEU A 104 -23.93 -60.54 48.59
N LYS A 105 -22.64 -60.32 48.81
CA LYS A 105 -21.79 -61.28 49.52
C LYS A 105 -22.30 -61.57 50.94
N GLN A 106 -22.80 -60.56 51.67
CA GLN A 106 -23.41 -60.77 52.98
C GLN A 106 -24.73 -61.55 52.91
N ALA A 107 -25.56 -61.32 51.87
CA ALA A 107 -26.80 -62.05 51.65
C ALA A 107 -26.52 -63.53 51.32
N GLU A 108 -25.54 -63.79 50.46
CA GLU A 108 -25.10 -65.15 50.10
C GLU A 108 -24.59 -65.92 51.33
N LEU A 109 -23.73 -65.30 52.14
CA LEU A 109 -23.24 -65.91 53.38
C LEU A 109 -24.37 -66.24 54.36
N ARG A 110 -25.39 -65.36 54.47
CA ARG A 110 -26.57 -65.62 55.32
C ARG A 110 -27.41 -66.77 54.77
N HIS A 111 -27.63 -66.81 53.46
CA HIS A 111 -28.34 -67.91 52.80
C HIS A 111 -27.62 -69.24 53.01
N GLU A 112 -26.30 -69.28 52.79
CA GLU A 112 -25.46 -70.47 52.99
C GLU A 112 -25.49 -70.93 54.47
N ALA A 113 -25.38 -70.00 55.42
CA ALA A 113 -25.46 -70.32 56.84
C ALA A 113 -26.85 -70.87 57.24
N THR A 114 -27.94 -70.32 56.69
CA THR A 114 -29.30 -70.86 56.88
C THR A 114 -29.38 -72.25 56.27
N GLN A 115 -28.96 -72.44 55.01
CA GLN A 115 -28.98 -73.73 54.33
C GLN A 115 -28.21 -74.82 55.10
N ALA A 116 -27.04 -74.50 55.66
CA ALA A 116 -26.26 -75.42 56.47
C ALA A 116 -26.99 -75.91 57.74
N ARG A 117 -27.88 -75.07 58.34
CA ARG A 117 -28.71 -75.46 59.48
C ARG A 117 -29.84 -76.43 59.10
N GLY A 118 -30.23 -76.47 57.82
CA GLY A 118 -31.31 -77.32 57.33
C GLY A 118 -31.08 -78.81 57.57
N ALA A 119 -29.84 -79.28 57.44
CA ALA A 119 -29.50 -80.69 57.71
C ALA A 119 -29.79 -81.12 59.15
N LEU A 120 -29.52 -80.24 60.13
CA LEU A 120 -29.80 -80.50 61.54
C LEU A 120 -31.31 -80.50 61.83
N ILE A 121 -32.05 -79.58 61.21
CA ILE A 121 -33.50 -79.47 61.38
C ILE A 121 -34.21 -80.67 60.74
N ALA A 122 -33.80 -81.06 59.53
CA ALA A 122 -34.29 -82.26 58.85
C ALA A 122 -34.00 -83.53 59.64
N LEU A 123 -32.79 -83.68 60.20
CA LEU A 123 -32.44 -84.80 61.06
C LEU A 123 -33.29 -84.84 62.34
N SER A 124 -33.51 -83.67 62.97
CA SER A 124 -34.38 -83.56 64.15
C SER A 124 -35.81 -84.00 63.84
N LEU A 125 -36.37 -83.54 62.72
CA LEU A 125 -37.71 -83.91 62.27
C LEU A 125 -37.82 -85.41 62.05
N ALA A 126 -36.92 -86.00 61.27
CA ALA A 126 -36.88 -87.43 60.98
C ALA A 126 -36.73 -88.28 62.26
N LYS A 127 -35.94 -87.82 63.23
CA LYS A 127 -35.78 -88.50 64.52
C LYS A 127 -37.08 -88.45 65.34
N THR A 128 -37.72 -87.29 65.45
CA THR A 128 -38.96 -87.15 66.21
C THR A 128 -40.13 -87.89 65.57
N ASP A 129 -40.16 -87.95 64.23
CA ASP A 129 -41.19 -88.69 63.49
C ASP A 129 -41.09 -90.20 63.74
N ARG A 130 -39.88 -90.74 63.59
CA ARG A 130 -39.61 -92.16 63.86
C ARG A 130 -39.90 -92.54 65.32
N GLU A 131 -39.59 -91.66 66.27
CA GLU A 131 -39.87 -91.90 67.69
C GLU A 131 -41.38 -91.87 67.97
N ARG A 132 -42.13 -90.96 67.33
CA ARG A 132 -43.60 -90.93 67.38
C ARG A 132 -44.19 -92.23 66.86
N GLU A 133 -43.80 -92.67 65.66
CA GLU A 133 -44.25 -93.94 65.07
C GLU A 133 -43.95 -95.12 66.01
N ARG A 134 -42.75 -95.17 66.58
CA ARG A 134 -42.33 -96.21 67.54
C ARG A 134 -43.21 -96.23 68.79
N ILE A 135 -43.49 -95.07 69.39
CA ILE A 135 -44.27 -94.98 70.62
C ILE A 135 -45.76 -95.26 70.36
N GLU A 136 -46.32 -94.82 69.24
CA GLU A 136 -47.68 -95.17 68.79
C GLU A 136 -47.82 -96.70 68.60
N GLU A 137 -46.82 -97.34 67.99
CA GLU A 137 -46.78 -98.80 67.86
C GLU A 137 -46.71 -99.51 69.22
N LEU A 138 -45.86 -99.03 70.14
CA LEU A 138 -45.75 -99.59 71.49
C LEU A 138 -47.04 -99.42 72.31
N GLN A 139 -47.75 -98.30 72.15
CA GLN A 139 -49.05 -98.07 72.78
C GLN A 139 -50.10 -99.06 72.27
N SER A 140 -50.15 -99.32 70.95
CA SER A 140 -51.07 -100.30 70.36
C SER A 140 -50.89 -101.71 70.93
N LYS A 141 -49.68 -102.02 71.39
CA LYS A 141 -49.28 -103.27 72.06
C LYS A 141 -49.36 -103.19 73.59
N SER A 142 -49.91 -102.10 74.15
CA SER A 142 -50.05 -101.83 75.59
C SER A 142 -48.73 -101.69 76.38
N PHE A 143 -47.61 -101.39 75.71
CA PHE A 143 -46.30 -101.17 76.33
C PHE A 143 -45.94 -99.69 76.57
N ALA A 144 -46.79 -98.75 76.16
CA ALA A 144 -46.61 -97.30 76.37
C ALA A 144 -47.92 -96.63 76.84
N SER A 145 -47.80 -95.57 77.65
CA SER A 145 -48.95 -94.78 78.12
C SER A 145 -49.45 -93.80 77.06
N THR A 146 -50.72 -93.41 77.15
CA THR A 146 -51.31 -92.31 76.36
C THR A 146 -50.50 -91.01 76.49
N SER A 147 -50.03 -90.68 77.70
CA SER A 147 -49.20 -89.50 77.94
C SER A 147 -47.86 -89.51 77.18
N ALA A 148 -47.26 -90.69 76.96
CA ALA A 148 -46.00 -90.81 76.21
C ALA A 148 -46.23 -90.54 74.71
N VAL A 149 -47.38 -90.96 74.19
CA VAL A 149 -47.79 -90.72 72.80
C VAL A 149 -48.06 -89.25 72.57
N GLU A 150 -48.79 -88.60 73.47
CA GLU A 150 -49.04 -87.14 73.41
C GLU A 150 -47.73 -86.35 73.45
N ALA A 151 -46.77 -86.74 74.28
CA ALA A 151 -45.45 -86.10 74.34
C ALA A 151 -44.66 -86.28 73.02
N ALA A 152 -44.71 -87.47 72.41
CA ALA A 152 -44.05 -87.75 71.13
C ALA A 152 -44.72 -86.99 69.97
N GLN A 153 -46.06 -86.90 69.95
CA GLN A 153 -46.82 -86.11 68.98
C GLN A 153 -46.52 -84.62 69.11
N LEU A 154 -46.43 -84.09 70.34
CA LEU A 154 -46.04 -82.70 70.58
C LEU A 154 -44.59 -82.42 70.13
N ALA A 155 -43.66 -83.34 70.37
CA ALA A 155 -42.28 -83.21 69.93
C ALA A 155 -42.16 -83.19 68.39
N TYR A 156 -42.90 -84.07 67.71
CA TYR A 156 -43.00 -84.08 66.25
C TYR A 156 -43.65 -82.80 65.71
N ALA A 157 -44.76 -82.35 66.29
CA ALA A 157 -45.43 -81.11 65.88
C ALA A 157 -44.51 -79.88 66.01
N ASN A 158 -43.74 -79.79 67.10
CA ASN A 158 -42.73 -78.75 67.29
C ASN A 158 -41.59 -78.84 66.26
N ALA A 159 -41.08 -80.04 65.97
CA ALA A 159 -40.04 -80.23 64.96
C ALA A 159 -40.54 -79.91 63.55
N LYS A 160 -41.80 -80.26 63.23
CA LYS A 160 -42.46 -79.93 61.97
C LYS A 160 -42.62 -78.42 61.81
N SER A 161 -43.11 -77.72 62.83
CA SER A 161 -43.22 -76.26 62.81
C SER A 161 -41.87 -75.57 62.60
N ARG A 162 -40.81 -76.06 63.26
CA ARG A 162 -39.42 -75.57 63.04
C ARG A 162 -38.92 -75.82 61.62
N SER A 163 -39.28 -76.95 61.01
CA SER A 163 -38.94 -77.24 59.61
C SER A 163 -39.65 -76.31 58.65
N GLU A 164 -40.95 -76.08 58.84
CA GLU A 164 -41.74 -75.16 58.01
C GLU A 164 -41.26 -73.71 58.16
N GLU A 165 -40.91 -73.28 59.38
CA GLU A 165 -40.32 -71.97 59.65
C GLU A 165 -38.94 -71.82 58.98
N HIS A 166 -38.12 -72.88 59.03
CA HIS A 166 -36.84 -72.91 58.35
C HIS A 166 -36.95 -72.82 56.83
N GLU A 167 -37.90 -73.55 56.23
CA GLU A 167 -38.16 -73.49 54.79
C GLU A 167 -38.61 -72.08 54.36
N LYS A 168 -39.44 -71.43 55.18
CA LYS A 168 -39.82 -70.02 54.99
C LYS A 168 -38.63 -69.07 55.12
N ASP A 169 -37.77 -69.24 56.13
CA ASP A 169 -36.56 -68.42 56.29
C ASP A 169 -35.62 -68.62 55.10
N LEU A 170 -35.40 -69.86 54.64
CA LEU A 170 -34.58 -70.17 53.48
C LEU A 170 -35.12 -69.50 52.20
N ALA A 171 -36.42 -69.60 51.96
CA ALA A 171 -37.07 -68.90 50.85
C ALA A 171 -36.93 -67.38 50.95
N GLY A 172 -37.04 -66.82 52.16
CA GLY A 172 -36.77 -65.41 52.44
C GLY A 172 -35.32 -65.02 52.12
N ARG A 173 -34.33 -65.82 52.55
CA ARG A 173 -32.91 -65.59 52.24
C ARG A 173 -32.62 -65.68 50.75
N ALA A 174 -33.26 -66.62 50.04
CA ALA A 174 -33.11 -66.72 48.58
C ALA A 174 -33.67 -65.48 47.87
N ALA A 175 -34.77 -64.92 48.38
CA ALA A 175 -35.31 -63.65 47.89
C ALA A 175 -34.36 -62.47 48.18
N ASP A 176 -33.74 -62.42 49.37
CA ASP A 176 -32.73 -61.41 49.73
C ASP A 176 -31.53 -61.44 48.76
N VAL A 177 -31.00 -62.64 48.45
CA VAL A 177 -29.90 -62.82 47.49
C VAL A 177 -30.30 -62.32 46.09
N ARG A 178 -31.51 -62.64 45.63
CA ARG A 178 -32.01 -62.14 44.34
C ARG A 178 -32.11 -60.62 44.31
N ALA A 179 -32.70 -60.01 45.35
CA ALA A 179 -32.80 -58.56 45.46
C ALA A 179 -31.41 -57.89 45.48
N ALA A 180 -30.43 -58.48 46.17
CA ALA A 180 -29.06 -57.98 46.18
C ALA A 180 -28.37 -58.12 44.80
N SER A 181 -28.60 -59.24 44.10
CA SER A 181 -28.11 -59.45 42.74
C SER A 181 -28.69 -58.43 41.75
N ASP A 182 -30.00 -58.16 41.84
CA ASP A 182 -30.66 -57.15 41.01
C ASP A 182 -30.09 -55.74 41.26
N GLN A 183 -29.74 -55.44 42.52
CA GLN A 183 -29.09 -54.18 42.89
C GLN A 183 -27.65 -54.06 42.35
N VAL A 184 -26.90 -55.17 42.30
CA VAL A 184 -25.59 -55.19 41.62
C VAL A 184 -25.77 -54.94 40.12
N ALA A 185 -26.76 -55.60 39.50
CA ALA A 185 -27.05 -55.43 38.08
C ALA A 185 -27.52 -54.01 37.73
N SER A 186 -28.28 -53.34 38.60
CA SER A 186 -28.65 -51.93 38.43
C SER A 186 -27.44 -51.00 38.59
N SER A 187 -26.60 -51.24 39.61
CA SER A 187 -25.37 -50.46 39.86
C SER A 187 -24.37 -50.55 38.70
N ARG A 188 -24.20 -51.75 38.12
CA ARG A 188 -23.36 -51.94 36.92
C ARG A 188 -23.88 -51.17 35.70
N ARG A 189 -25.20 -51.15 35.49
CA ARG A 189 -25.80 -50.39 34.39
C ARG A 189 -25.57 -48.89 34.55
N VAL A 190 -25.73 -48.37 35.76
CA VAL A 190 -25.44 -46.95 36.05
C VAL A 190 -23.96 -46.63 35.82
N LEU A 191 -23.04 -47.49 36.28
CA LEU A 191 -21.60 -47.29 36.02
C LEU A 191 -21.28 -47.25 34.52
N ALA A 192 -21.82 -48.19 33.74
CA ALA A 192 -21.61 -48.24 32.29
C ALA A 192 -22.11 -46.96 31.58
N ILE A 193 -23.25 -46.40 32.01
CA ILE A 193 -23.76 -45.13 31.48
C ILE A 193 -22.77 -43.98 31.73
N TRP A 194 -22.18 -43.91 32.93
CA TRP A 194 -21.21 -42.87 33.25
C TRP A 194 -19.87 -43.05 32.55
N GLU A 195 -19.40 -44.29 32.38
CA GLU A 195 -18.22 -44.60 31.59
C GLU A 195 -18.41 -44.23 30.11
N GLU A 196 -19.58 -44.52 29.55
CA GLU A 196 -19.92 -44.11 28.18
C GLU A 196 -20.00 -42.57 28.06
N ALA A 197 -20.64 -41.89 29.02
CA ALA A 197 -20.71 -40.44 29.05
C ALA A 197 -19.32 -39.79 29.13
N LEU A 198 -18.41 -40.37 29.92
CA LEU A 198 -17.02 -39.93 29.98
C LEU A 198 -16.30 -40.15 28.63
N GLY A 199 -16.53 -41.29 27.98
CA GLY A 199 -16.03 -41.59 26.64
C GLY A 199 -16.50 -40.58 25.57
N HIS A 200 -17.79 -40.26 25.55
CA HIS A 200 -18.34 -39.20 24.69
C HIS A 200 -17.76 -37.81 25.03
N GLY A 201 -17.46 -37.55 26.30
CA GLY A 201 -16.74 -36.36 26.74
C GLY A 201 -15.38 -36.22 26.05
N PHE A 202 -14.57 -37.29 26.01
CA PHE A 202 -13.27 -37.29 25.33
C PHE A 202 -13.39 -37.11 23.81
N THR A 203 -14.31 -37.81 23.14
CA THR A 203 -14.46 -37.66 21.68
C THR A 203 -14.99 -36.28 21.29
N SER A 204 -15.89 -35.70 22.10
CA SER A 204 -16.33 -34.32 21.90
C SER A 204 -15.20 -33.32 22.09
N PHE A 205 -14.29 -33.56 23.04
CA PHE A 205 -13.09 -32.75 23.24
C PHE A 205 -12.15 -32.78 22.04
N ASP A 206 -11.84 -33.97 21.51
CA ASP A 206 -11.00 -34.09 20.31
C ASP A 206 -11.63 -33.33 19.13
N GLY A 207 -12.94 -33.49 18.92
CA GLY A 207 -13.66 -32.75 17.88
C GLY A 207 -13.65 -31.22 18.08
N MET A 208 -13.69 -30.73 19.32
CA MET A 208 -13.55 -29.31 19.63
C MET A 208 -12.12 -28.80 19.38
N SER A 209 -11.10 -29.60 19.67
CA SER A 209 -9.70 -29.28 19.39
C SER A 209 -9.46 -29.14 17.88
N ASP A 210 -9.94 -30.11 17.10
CA ASP A 210 -9.86 -30.08 15.63
C ASP A 210 -10.60 -28.86 15.05
N SER A 211 -11.80 -28.58 15.58
CA SER A 211 -12.59 -27.40 15.19
C SER A 211 -11.84 -26.10 15.49
N ARG A 212 -11.18 -26.00 16.66
CA ARG A 212 -10.33 -24.85 17.02
C ARG A 212 -9.19 -24.67 16.03
N GLU A 213 -8.46 -25.73 15.70
CA GLU A 213 -7.36 -25.66 14.74
C GLU A 213 -7.84 -25.20 13.36
N ALA A 214 -8.99 -25.70 12.90
CA ALA A 214 -9.61 -25.27 11.66
C ALA A 214 -10.07 -23.80 11.70
N MET A 215 -10.59 -23.31 12.83
CA MET A 215 -10.95 -21.90 13.00
C MET A 215 -9.72 -21.00 12.95
N VAL A 216 -8.64 -21.34 13.68
CA VAL A 216 -7.38 -20.58 13.66
C VAL A 216 -6.81 -20.54 12.25
N THR A 217 -6.74 -21.68 11.56
CA THR A 217 -6.26 -21.76 10.17
C THR A 217 -7.10 -20.89 9.23
N ARG A 218 -8.42 -20.86 9.40
CA ARG A 218 -9.31 -20.00 8.61
C ARG A 218 -9.05 -18.52 8.87
N SER A 219 -8.88 -18.12 10.12
CA SER A 219 -8.56 -16.74 10.49
C SER A 219 -7.18 -16.34 9.94
N GLU A 220 -6.18 -17.23 10.01
CA GLU A 220 -4.85 -17.00 9.44
C GLU A 220 -4.90 -16.84 7.91
N HIS A 221 -5.69 -17.64 7.21
CA HIS A 221 -5.91 -17.46 5.77
C HIS A 221 -6.60 -16.14 5.45
N SER A 222 -7.57 -15.71 6.28
CA SER A 222 -8.21 -14.40 6.14
C SER A 222 -7.18 -13.27 6.28
N MET A 223 -6.31 -13.35 7.30
CA MET A 223 -5.21 -12.41 7.53
C MET A 223 -4.19 -12.41 6.40
N ALA A 224 -3.81 -13.58 5.87
CA ALA A 224 -2.91 -13.68 4.74
C ALA A 224 -3.50 -12.99 3.50
N ARG A 225 -4.81 -13.16 3.26
CA ARG A 225 -5.52 -12.50 2.16
C ARG A 225 -5.56 -10.98 2.30
N THR A 226 -5.78 -10.46 3.51
CA THR A 226 -5.71 -9.01 3.76
C THR A 226 -4.27 -8.48 3.63
N GLY A 227 -3.27 -9.27 4.01
CA GLY A 227 -1.85 -8.97 3.81
C GLY A 227 -1.48 -8.80 2.35
N VAL A 228 -1.87 -9.75 1.49
CA VAL A 228 -1.68 -9.65 0.03
C VAL A 228 -2.37 -8.41 -0.55
N ARG A 229 -3.59 -8.08 -0.08
CA ARG A 229 -4.29 -6.86 -0.51
C ARG A 229 -3.54 -5.59 -0.07
N LEU A 230 -2.98 -5.56 1.14
CA LEU A 230 -2.18 -4.44 1.63
C LEU A 230 -0.92 -4.24 0.78
N GLU A 231 -0.20 -5.32 0.46
CA GLU A 231 0.96 -5.27 -0.43
C GLU A 231 0.59 -4.73 -1.81
N ALA A 232 -0.49 -5.25 -2.41
CA ALA A 232 -0.99 -4.75 -3.69
C ALA A 232 -1.38 -3.26 -3.65
N SER A 233 -1.98 -2.79 -2.54
CA SER A 233 -2.29 -1.36 -2.35
C SER A 233 -1.02 -0.50 -2.27
N ARG A 234 0.04 -0.99 -1.61
CA ARG A 234 1.34 -0.30 -1.51
C ARG A 234 2.06 -0.24 -2.85
N GLU A 235 2.09 -1.34 -3.59
CA GLU A 235 2.62 -1.37 -4.96
C GLU A 235 1.80 -0.48 -5.91
N GLY A 236 0.48 -0.44 -5.72
CA GLY A 236 -0.40 0.48 -6.43
C GLY A 236 -0.04 1.95 -6.19
N LEU A 237 0.33 2.32 -4.97
CA LEU A 237 0.76 3.68 -4.62
C LEU A 237 2.07 4.07 -5.33
N THR A 238 3.08 3.19 -5.36
CA THR A 238 4.36 3.48 -6.02
C THR A 238 4.19 3.62 -7.53
N LEU A 239 3.45 2.71 -8.16
CA LEU A 239 3.15 2.78 -9.59
C LEU A 239 2.37 4.03 -9.96
N GLU A 240 1.41 4.44 -9.14
CA GLU A 240 0.63 5.66 -9.37
C GLU A 240 1.46 6.93 -9.20
N ALA A 241 2.39 6.95 -8.24
CA ALA A 241 3.33 8.06 -8.06
C ALA A 241 4.25 8.21 -9.27
N GLU A 242 4.76 7.11 -9.83
CA GLU A 242 5.56 7.13 -11.08
C GLU A 242 4.75 7.67 -12.26
N LYS A 243 3.53 7.15 -12.47
CA LYS A 243 2.62 7.64 -13.54
C LYS A 243 2.32 9.13 -13.40
N SER A 244 1.96 9.57 -12.19
CA SER A 244 1.70 10.98 -11.90
C SER A 244 2.94 11.85 -12.13
N GLY A 245 4.12 11.36 -11.76
CA GLY A 245 5.40 12.01 -12.05
C GLY A 245 5.65 12.23 -13.54
N HIS A 246 5.35 11.23 -14.38
CA HIS A 246 5.46 11.37 -15.83
C HIS A 246 4.47 12.39 -16.41
N ILE A 247 3.22 12.42 -15.92
CA ILE A 247 2.20 13.37 -16.37
C ILE A 247 2.61 14.81 -16.02
N VAL A 248 3.02 15.05 -14.77
CA VAL A 248 3.51 16.37 -14.32
C VAL A 248 4.77 16.77 -15.08
N GLY A 249 5.70 15.83 -15.29
CA GLY A 249 6.92 16.06 -16.06
C GLY A 249 6.65 16.45 -17.52
N ALA A 250 5.68 15.80 -18.16
CA ALA A 250 5.23 16.13 -19.51
C ALA A 250 4.57 17.52 -19.57
N ALA A 251 3.74 17.87 -18.59
CA ALA A 251 3.11 19.19 -18.52
C ALA A 251 4.15 20.30 -18.32
N ALA A 252 5.15 20.10 -17.45
CA ALA A 252 6.25 21.03 -17.25
C ALA A 252 7.12 21.18 -18.52
N ALA A 253 7.33 20.11 -19.28
CA ALA A 253 8.01 20.19 -20.57
C ALA A 253 7.22 21.01 -21.60
N ALA A 254 5.89 20.90 -21.61
CA ALA A 254 5.02 21.70 -22.48
C ALA A 254 5.08 23.19 -22.14
N VAL A 255 5.12 23.56 -20.84
CA VAL A 255 5.32 24.95 -20.40
C VAL A 255 6.64 25.50 -20.94
N ARG A 256 7.76 24.79 -20.74
CA ARG A 256 9.07 25.23 -21.25
C ARG A 256 9.10 25.40 -22.77
N ALA A 257 8.42 24.51 -23.50
CA ALA A 257 8.30 24.63 -24.95
C ALA A 257 7.48 25.88 -25.36
N ALA A 258 6.40 26.17 -24.64
CA ALA A 258 5.58 27.35 -24.87
C ALA A 258 6.32 28.66 -24.51
N GLU A 259 7.08 28.68 -23.42
CA GLU A 259 7.96 29.80 -23.04
C GLU A 259 9.00 30.09 -24.13
N ALA A 260 9.67 29.04 -24.63
CA ALA A 260 10.65 29.18 -25.71
C ALA A 260 10.00 29.71 -27.01
N ALA A 261 8.80 29.24 -27.33
CA ALA A 261 8.04 29.72 -28.50
C ALA A 261 7.61 31.18 -28.34
N LEU A 262 7.17 31.59 -27.14
CA LEU A 262 6.86 32.99 -26.84
C LEU A 262 8.10 33.87 -26.97
N HIS A 263 9.22 33.44 -26.39
CA HIS A 263 10.47 34.19 -26.48
C HIS A 263 10.92 34.38 -27.94
N ALA A 264 10.83 33.34 -28.77
CA ALA A 264 11.14 33.44 -30.19
C ALA A 264 10.21 34.41 -30.93
N ALA A 265 8.90 34.41 -30.62
CA ALA A 265 7.94 35.36 -31.21
C ALA A 265 8.21 36.81 -30.77
N GLU A 266 8.56 37.02 -29.50
CA GLU A 266 8.92 38.34 -28.97
C GLU A 266 10.22 38.89 -29.57
N GLN A 267 11.21 38.03 -29.83
CA GLN A 267 12.42 38.40 -30.57
C GLN A 267 12.10 38.84 -32.00
N GLN A 268 11.22 38.13 -32.70
CA GLN A 268 10.78 38.51 -34.04
C GLN A 268 10.03 39.85 -34.03
N MET A 269 9.20 40.09 -33.01
CA MET A 269 8.53 41.37 -32.83
C MET A 269 9.53 42.50 -32.54
N ALA A 270 10.59 42.23 -31.78
CA ALA A 270 11.65 43.21 -31.51
C ALA A 270 12.38 43.63 -32.79
N TRP A 271 12.52 42.74 -33.79
CA TRP A 271 13.12 43.06 -35.09
C TRP A 271 12.31 44.03 -35.95
N LEU A 272 11.03 44.28 -35.61
CA LEU A 272 10.24 45.30 -36.29
C LEU A 272 10.68 46.73 -35.94
N ARG A 273 11.45 46.90 -34.86
CA ARG A 273 12.00 48.19 -34.47
C ARG A 273 13.47 48.24 -34.86
N ILE A 274 13.76 48.95 -35.94
CA ILE A 274 15.12 49.16 -36.42
C ILE A 274 15.70 50.34 -35.66
N VAL A 275 16.69 50.08 -34.81
CA VAL A 275 17.40 51.09 -34.03
C VAL A 275 18.78 51.37 -34.60
N ALA A 276 19.31 52.56 -34.33
CA ALA A 276 20.65 52.95 -34.73
C ALA A 276 21.71 52.10 -34.01
N PRO A 277 22.59 51.36 -34.74
CA PRO A 277 23.62 50.54 -34.12
C PRO A 277 24.72 51.38 -33.45
N SER A 278 24.95 52.60 -33.93
CA SER A 278 25.92 53.54 -33.38
C SER A 278 25.44 54.99 -33.56
N ALA A 279 26.08 55.93 -32.89
CA ALA A 279 25.90 57.34 -33.19
C ALA A 279 26.49 57.66 -34.58
N GLY A 280 25.83 58.54 -35.34
CA GLY A 280 26.23 58.88 -36.70
C GLY A 280 25.16 59.69 -37.45
N VAL A 281 25.43 59.95 -38.73
CA VAL A 281 24.50 60.64 -39.65
C VAL A 281 24.04 59.66 -40.72
N ILE A 282 22.75 59.69 -41.06
CA ILE A 282 22.17 58.88 -42.14
C ILE A 282 22.62 59.48 -43.48
N THR A 283 23.33 58.69 -44.29
CA THR A 283 23.90 59.13 -45.58
C THR A 283 23.15 58.58 -46.78
N GLY A 284 22.42 57.48 -46.61
CA GLY A 284 21.58 56.90 -47.65
C GLY A 284 20.31 56.31 -47.05
N LEU A 285 19.18 56.63 -47.67
CA LEU A 285 17.88 56.04 -47.37
C LEU A 285 17.37 55.38 -48.65
N ASN A 286 17.17 54.07 -48.60
CA ASN A 286 16.83 53.24 -49.76
C ASN A 286 15.41 52.69 -49.70
N ILE A 287 14.60 53.17 -48.76
CA ILE A 287 13.25 52.70 -48.46
C ILE A 287 12.29 53.89 -48.35
N ALA A 288 11.07 53.74 -48.86
CA ALA A 288 9.97 54.67 -48.67
C ALA A 288 8.96 54.17 -47.61
N ALA A 289 8.23 55.11 -46.99
CA ALA A 289 7.14 54.75 -46.08
C ALA A 289 6.07 53.93 -46.81
N GLY A 290 5.66 52.81 -46.22
CA GLY A 290 4.70 51.86 -46.82
C GLY A 290 5.31 50.86 -47.81
N GLU A 291 6.63 50.89 -48.04
CA GLU A 291 7.32 49.91 -48.89
C GLU A 291 7.51 48.57 -48.16
N LEU A 292 7.30 47.46 -48.88
CA LEU A 292 7.47 46.12 -48.33
C LEU A 292 8.96 45.77 -48.23
N VAL A 293 9.41 45.48 -47.00
CA VAL A 293 10.78 45.06 -46.72
C VAL A 293 10.88 43.56 -46.59
N ARG A 294 11.99 42.98 -47.06
CA ARG A 294 12.32 41.57 -46.89
C ARG A 294 13.55 41.42 -46.01
N SER A 295 13.54 40.43 -45.14
CA SER A 295 14.74 40.03 -44.42
C SER A 295 15.76 39.46 -45.41
N GLY A 296 17.01 39.93 -45.34
CA GLY A 296 18.14 39.35 -46.08
C GLY A 296 18.38 37.94 -45.56
N LYS A 297 18.03 36.93 -46.36
CA LYS A 297 17.90 35.54 -45.86
C LYS A 297 19.24 34.84 -45.62
N THR A 298 20.36 35.35 -46.13
CA THR A 298 21.68 34.70 -46.00
C THR A 298 22.83 35.69 -46.15
N ALA A 299 24.01 35.36 -45.63
CA ALA A 299 25.24 36.15 -45.80
C ALA A 299 25.72 36.27 -47.27
N LEU A 300 25.27 35.38 -48.16
CA LEU A 300 25.61 35.41 -49.59
C LEU A 300 24.75 36.38 -50.41
N ASP A 301 23.54 36.69 -49.95
CA ASP A 301 22.67 37.70 -50.54
C ASP A 301 22.04 38.52 -49.40
N PRO A 302 22.75 39.55 -48.92
CA PRO A 302 22.28 40.37 -47.80
C PRO A 302 21.06 41.23 -48.17
N GLY A 303 20.63 41.24 -49.44
CA GLY A 303 19.59 42.12 -49.93
C GLY A 303 20.03 43.58 -49.98
N ARG A 304 19.11 44.46 -50.39
CA ARG A 304 19.38 45.91 -50.46
C ARG A 304 19.33 46.51 -49.04
N PRO A 305 20.38 47.22 -48.58
CA PRO A 305 20.36 47.87 -47.27
C PRO A 305 19.30 48.96 -47.24
N LEU A 306 18.48 48.99 -46.18
CA LEU A 306 17.38 49.94 -46.02
C LEU A 306 17.89 51.36 -45.78
N LEU A 307 18.96 51.48 -45.00
CA LEU A 307 19.60 52.74 -44.64
C LEU A 307 21.10 52.53 -44.44
N THR A 308 21.88 53.58 -44.67
CA THR A 308 23.33 53.61 -44.40
C THR A 308 23.62 54.70 -43.37
N VAL A 309 24.20 54.30 -42.24
CA VAL A 309 24.64 55.23 -41.20
C VAL A 309 26.15 55.38 -41.32
N ALA A 310 26.62 56.61 -41.49
CA ALA A 310 28.02 56.93 -41.34
C ALA A 310 28.27 57.34 -39.88
N GLY A 311 28.91 56.44 -39.13
CA GLY A 311 29.44 56.70 -37.81
C GLY A 311 30.96 56.93 -37.89
N GLY A 312 31.49 57.85 -37.09
CA GLY A 312 32.93 58.05 -37.01
C GLY A 312 33.32 59.30 -36.23
N ASP A 313 34.37 59.17 -35.43
CA ASP A 313 34.94 60.24 -34.61
C ASP A 313 35.84 61.22 -35.40
N GLY A 314 35.61 61.34 -36.71
CA GLY A 314 36.38 62.23 -37.57
C GLY A 314 35.98 62.10 -39.05
N ARG A 315 35.99 63.23 -39.78
CA ARG A 315 35.79 63.23 -41.23
C ARG A 315 37.12 63.01 -41.92
N VAL A 316 37.16 62.17 -42.96
CA VAL A 316 38.34 61.96 -43.80
C VAL A 316 38.05 62.42 -45.22
N ALA A 317 39.05 63.00 -45.87
CA ALA A 317 39.04 63.32 -47.29
C ALA A 317 39.97 62.36 -48.03
N HIS A 318 39.50 61.78 -49.14
CA HIS A 318 40.30 60.93 -50.00
C HIS A 318 40.67 61.70 -51.27
N ALA A 319 41.96 61.75 -51.59
CA ALA A 319 42.46 62.29 -52.85
C ALA A 319 43.12 61.18 -53.67
N ARG A 320 42.75 61.09 -54.95
CA ARG A 320 43.45 60.24 -55.92
C ARG A 320 44.61 61.03 -56.51
N VAL A 321 45.82 60.51 -56.38
CA VAL A 321 47.07 61.13 -56.84
C VAL A 321 47.79 60.14 -57.75
N ASP A 322 48.15 60.60 -58.95
CA ASP A 322 48.97 59.83 -59.90
C ASP A 322 50.36 59.55 -59.31
N ALA A 323 50.93 58.37 -59.59
CA ALA A 323 52.30 57.98 -59.23
C ALA A 323 53.34 59.08 -59.53
N ALA A 324 53.17 59.83 -60.63
CA ALA A 324 54.07 60.93 -60.98
C ALA A 324 54.06 62.09 -59.96
N ARG A 325 52.98 62.25 -59.21
CA ARG A 325 52.77 63.30 -58.19
C ARG A 325 52.85 62.79 -56.76
N LEU A 326 52.99 61.47 -56.57
CA LEU A 326 53.12 60.84 -55.25
C LEU A 326 54.33 61.38 -54.47
N GLY A 327 55.44 61.68 -55.16
CA GLY A 327 56.65 62.24 -54.55
C GLY A 327 56.46 63.60 -53.87
N LEU A 328 55.33 64.28 -54.11
CA LEU A 328 54.96 65.54 -53.47
C LEU A 328 54.10 65.35 -52.21
N VAL A 329 53.62 64.12 -51.94
CA VAL A 329 52.77 63.81 -50.79
C VAL A 329 53.64 63.26 -49.66
N VAL A 330 53.84 64.07 -48.61
CA VAL A 330 54.58 63.66 -47.40
C VAL A 330 53.58 63.14 -46.35
N PRO A 331 53.74 61.92 -45.83
CA PRO A 331 52.95 61.44 -44.70
C PRO A 331 53.04 62.40 -43.52
N ASP A 332 51.95 62.56 -42.77
CA ASP A 332 51.86 63.47 -41.61
C ASP A 332 51.87 64.98 -41.93
N ALA A 333 51.98 65.37 -43.21
CA ALA A 333 51.95 66.77 -43.61
C ALA A 333 50.56 67.41 -43.40
N SER A 334 50.59 68.68 -42.98
CA SER A 334 49.39 69.52 -42.90
C SER A 334 49.00 69.97 -44.31
N VAL A 335 47.78 69.63 -44.72
CA VAL A 335 47.23 69.97 -46.03
C VAL A 335 46.03 70.89 -45.88
N ARG A 336 45.75 71.70 -46.91
CA ARG A 336 44.59 72.58 -46.95
C ARG A 336 43.52 71.95 -47.82
N VAL A 337 42.33 71.77 -47.27
CA VAL A 337 41.18 71.14 -47.92
C VAL A 337 40.12 72.21 -48.15
N ILE A 338 39.79 72.47 -49.41
CA ILE A 338 38.84 73.51 -49.81
C ILE A 338 37.58 72.83 -50.37
N PRO A 339 36.41 72.96 -49.72
CA PRO A 339 35.15 72.46 -50.25
C PRO A 339 34.76 73.16 -51.55
N SER A 340 34.29 72.42 -52.55
CA SER A 340 33.95 73.02 -53.86
C SER A 340 32.75 73.99 -53.80
N GLY A 341 31.88 73.85 -52.79
CA GLY A 341 30.67 74.67 -52.61
C GLY A 341 30.89 75.99 -51.85
N ASP A 342 32.01 76.15 -51.13
CA ASP A 342 32.30 77.35 -50.36
C ASP A 342 33.82 77.61 -50.34
N ARG A 343 34.26 78.56 -51.17
CA ARG A 343 35.68 78.92 -51.30
C ARG A 343 36.24 79.67 -50.08
N GLY A 344 35.37 80.10 -49.16
CA GLY A 344 35.76 80.83 -47.95
C GLY A 344 36.15 79.96 -46.77
N SER A 345 35.76 78.66 -46.75
CA SER A 345 35.93 77.77 -45.60
C SER A 345 36.98 76.68 -45.85
N ALA A 346 38.24 77.10 -46.05
CA ALA A 346 39.36 76.18 -46.13
C ALA A 346 39.62 75.50 -44.76
N VAL A 347 39.68 74.18 -44.75
CA VAL A 347 39.89 73.35 -43.57
C VAL A 347 41.30 72.80 -43.56
N SER A 348 41.97 72.79 -42.40
CA SER A 348 43.25 72.11 -42.24
C SER A 348 43.03 70.62 -41.97
N GLY A 349 43.68 69.78 -42.77
CA GLY A 349 43.74 68.33 -42.59
C GLY A 349 45.18 67.84 -42.44
N LYS A 350 45.33 66.57 -42.04
CA LYS A 350 46.62 65.90 -41.92
C LYS A 350 46.62 64.63 -42.75
N VAL A 351 47.67 64.38 -43.53
CA VAL A 351 47.81 63.11 -44.28
C VAL A 351 48.05 61.97 -43.29
N VAL A 352 47.09 61.05 -43.19
CA VAL A 352 47.15 59.92 -42.24
C VAL A 352 47.59 58.63 -42.91
N ALA A 353 47.20 58.42 -44.17
CA ALA A 353 47.57 57.22 -44.91
C ALA A 353 47.70 57.49 -46.41
N VAL A 354 48.57 56.71 -47.06
CA VAL A 354 48.74 56.68 -48.51
C VAL A 354 48.75 55.22 -48.92
N ALA A 355 47.80 54.82 -49.76
CA ALA A 355 47.64 53.45 -50.24
C ALA A 355 47.54 53.44 -51.77
N GLU A 356 47.95 52.33 -52.39
CA GLU A 356 47.72 52.12 -53.84
C GLU A 356 46.21 51.91 -54.09
N SER A 357 45.68 52.49 -55.16
CA SER A 357 44.27 52.34 -55.53
C SER A 357 44.02 50.95 -56.09
N GLU A 358 43.02 50.24 -55.57
CA GLU A 358 42.66 48.91 -56.07
C GLU A 358 42.09 48.94 -57.50
N ASP A 359 41.48 50.07 -57.90
CA ASP A 359 40.78 50.21 -59.17
C ASP A 359 41.68 50.53 -60.38
N ASP A 360 42.89 51.05 -60.17
CA ASP A 360 43.73 51.58 -61.25
C ASP A 360 45.22 51.55 -60.90
N ALA A 361 46.00 50.83 -61.70
CA ALA A 361 47.43 50.65 -61.52
C ALA A 361 48.17 51.97 -61.83
N GLY A 362 48.84 52.53 -60.81
CA GLY A 362 49.54 53.82 -60.91
C GLY A 362 48.79 55.00 -60.28
N THR A 363 47.61 54.78 -59.67
CA THR A 363 46.91 55.77 -58.85
C THR A 363 47.05 55.43 -57.37
N TYR A 364 47.34 56.42 -56.53
CA TYR A 364 47.40 56.28 -55.07
C TYR A 364 46.25 57.04 -54.41
N VAL A 365 45.61 56.44 -53.40
CA VAL A 365 44.60 57.06 -52.55
C VAL A 365 45.27 57.62 -51.30
N VAL A 366 45.32 58.94 -51.21
CA VAL A 366 45.79 59.67 -50.03
C VAL A 366 44.60 59.95 -49.12
N THR A 367 44.66 59.47 -47.88
CA THR A 367 43.65 59.71 -46.85
C THR A 367 44.10 60.82 -45.91
N VAL A 368 43.30 61.88 -45.85
CA VAL A 368 43.54 63.07 -45.04
C VAL A 368 42.51 63.11 -43.92
N ALA A 369 42.94 63.07 -42.65
CA ALA A 369 42.03 63.32 -41.53
C ALA A 369 41.78 64.82 -41.38
N LEU A 370 40.52 65.21 -41.33
CA LEU A 370 40.11 66.59 -41.11
C LEU A 370 39.99 66.85 -39.61
N ARG A 371 40.43 68.03 -39.17
CA ARG A 371 40.26 68.45 -37.77
C ARG A 371 38.78 68.73 -37.49
N SER A 372 38.26 68.15 -36.40
CA SER A 372 36.85 68.21 -35.99
C SER A 372 36.35 69.66 -35.89
N GLY A 373 35.28 70.00 -36.61
CA GLY A 373 34.68 71.36 -36.64
C GLY A 373 34.11 71.83 -37.99
N VAL A 374 34.00 70.95 -38.99
CA VAL A 374 33.56 71.32 -40.34
C VAL A 374 32.10 70.93 -40.53
N ASP A 375 31.16 71.85 -40.32
CA ASP A 375 29.76 71.64 -40.76
C ASP A 375 29.52 72.08 -42.21
N SER A 376 30.51 72.67 -42.88
CA SER A 376 30.36 73.27 -44.22
C SER A 376 30.47 72.30 -45.41
N ALA A 377 30.80 71.01 -45.20
CA ALA A 377 30.95 70.04 -46.27
C ALA A 377 30.21 68.72 -45.96
N PRO A 378 29.04 68.43 -46.56
CA PRO A 378 28.37 67.14 -46.38
C PRO A 378 29.24 65.98 -46.86
N LEU A 379 29.06 64.79 -46.26
CA LEU A 379 29.74 63.56 -46.68
C LEU A 379 29.46 63.30 -48.17
N GLY A 380 30.51 62.99 -48.95
CA GLY A 380 30.43 62.85 -50.41
C GLY A 380 30.70 64.15 -51.21
N SER A 381 30.98 65.27 -50.54
CA SER A 381 31.37 66.51 -51.22
C SER A 381 32.72 66.37 -51.94
N VAL A 382 32.81 66.94 -53.15
CA VAL A 382 34.07 67.09 -53.85
C VAL A 382 34.89 68.19 -53.17
N VAL A 383 36.13 67.87 -52.80
CA VAL A 383 37.05 68.80 -52.15
C VAL A 383 38.32 68.92 -52.99
N GLN A 384 38.88 70.12 -53.02
CA GLN A 384 40.22 70.35 -53.54
C GLN A 384 41.22 70.25 -52.39
N ILE A 385 42.24 69.40 -52.52
CA ILE A 385 43.29 69.25 -51.51
C ILE A 385 44.56 69.88 -52.06
N GLU A 386 45.06 70.88 -51.36
CA GLU A 386 46.34 71.54 -51.63
C GLU A 386 47.39 70.94 -50.71
N PHE A 387 48.35 70.24 -51.33
CA PHE A 387 49.56 69.75 -50.67
C PHE A 387 50.59 70.89 -50.61
N PRO A 388 51.40 70.97 -49.54
CA PRO A 388 52.39 72.03 -49.35
C PRO A 388 53.49 72.07 -50.40
#